data_AF-A0ABD4UHV4-F1
#
_entry.id   AF-A0ABD4UHV4-F1
#
_cell.length_a   1.000
_cell.length_b   1.000
_cell.length_c   1.000
_cell.angle_alpha   90.00
_cell.angle_beta   90.00
_cell.angle_gamma   90.00
#
_symmetry.space_group_name_H-M   'P 1'
#
loop_
_entity.id
_entity.type
_entity.pdbx_description
1 polymer ?
#
loop_
_entity_poly.entity_id
_entity_poly.type
_entity_poly.pdbx_seq_one_letter_code
_entity_poly.pdbx_strand_id
1 'polypeptide(L)'
;MTSLLIGEICEASKWLRWSAWPITLAIWVSITEMAGYARYTALLDACVLFPLVTTDALLSLATAGFFAAKWTQLIETEWIRSLEEQRPDLQGRLLTRRDSMREAIPDWEVSEAAWTPLIGSFILPDPDDRHVLAAAIAGHADCIVTSNRRDFPVAIASEYGIEIVDPDRFIINQWDLDSLGAMTAFKQMRARRRKPESTVEDFAQVLERSGLPSTAQRIRDAADLL
;
A
#
# COMPACT_ATOMS: atom_id res chain seq x y z
N MET A 1 3.44 1.56 -72.83
CA MET A 1 2.43 2.38 -72.14
C MET A 1 2.30 1.81 -70.74
N THR A 2 2.67 2.42 -69.62
CA THR A 2 3.21 3.73 -69.20
C THR A 2 3.66 3.43 -67.75
N SER A 3 4.93 3.63 -67.37
CA SER A 3 5.40 4.67 -66.42
C SER A 3 4.64 4.68 -65.08
N LEU A 4 5.18 4.72 -63.85
CA LEU A 4 6.39 5.28 -63.21
C LEU A 4 6.45 4.56 -61.81
N LEU A 5 7.58 4.04 -61.32
CA LEU A 5 8.67 4.70 -60.57
C LEU A 5 8.37 4.98 -59.06
N ILE A 6 9.35 4.53 -58.24
CA ILE A 6 9.76 5.06 -56.91
C ILE A 6 8.81 4.67 -55.75
N GLY A 7 9.24 4.21 -54.57
CA GLY A 7 10.54 4.12 -53.91
C GLY A 7 10.28 4.16 -52.39
N GLU A 8 11.27 3.70 -51.61
CA GLU A 8 11.48 4.01 -50.17
C GLU A 8 10.42 3.51 -49.16
N ILE A 9 10.62 3.29 -47.86
CA ILE A 9 11.71 3.17 -46.85
C ILE A 9 10.97 2.62 -45.60
N CYS A 10 11.70 2.07 -44.63
CA CYS A 10 11.35 1.80 -43.23
C CYS A 10 10.09 2.48 -42.64
N GLU A 11 9.41 1.81 -41.68
CA GLU A 11 9.65 2.02 -40.24
C GLU A 11 8.57 1.33 -39.37
N ALA A 12 8.94 1.07 -38.12
CA ALA A 12 8.20 0.34 -37.11
C ALA A 12 6.92 1.04 -36.63
N SER A 13 6.14 0.28 -35.83
CA SER A 13 5.11 0.70 -34.87
C SER A 13 3.73 1.09 -35.42
N LYS A 14 2.74 0.25 -35.10
CA LYS A 14 1.37 0.68 -34.77
C LYS A 14 0.65 -0.41 -33.97
N TRP A 15 0.65 -0.16 -32.66
CA TRP A 15 -0.35 -0.64 -31.71
C TRP A 15 -1.78 -0.38 -32.20
N LEU A 16 -2.74 -1.08 -31.59
CA LEU A 16 -4.22 -0.96 -31.68
C LEU A 16 -4.94 -1.93 -32.63
N ARG A 17 -5.41 -3.04 -32.05
CA ARG A 17 -6.72 -3.60 -32.43
C ARG A 17 -7.40 -4.25 -31.22
N TRP A 18 -7.83 -3.43 -30.26
CA TRP A 18 -8.85 -3.83 -29.31
C TRP A 18 -10.21 -3.48 -29.90
N SER A 19 -11.00 -4.52 -30.15
CA SER A 19 -12.36 -4.46 -30.68
C SER A 19 -13.29 -3.67 -29.76
N ALA A 20 -14.20 -2.92 -30.39
CA ALA A 20 -15.20 -2.06 -29.77
C ALA A 20 -16.01 -2.78 -28.68
N TRP A 21 -15.98 -2.23 -27.48
CA TRP A 21 -16.89 -2.56 -26.40
C TRP A 21 -18.15 -1.69 -26.52
N PRO A 22 -19.35 -2.21 -26.23
CA PRO A 22 -20.57 -1.41 -26.27
C PRO A 22 -20.51 -0.29 -25.21
N ILE A 23 -20.85 0.93 -25.64
CA ILE A 23 -20.78 2.18 -24.83
C ILE A 23 -21.52 2.03 -23.48
N THR A 24 -22.55 1.20 -23.41
CA THR A 24 -23.29 0.90 -22.17
C THR A 24 -22.49 0.13 -21.13
N LEU A 25 -21.55 -0.73 -21.53
CA LEU A 25 -20.69 -1.47 -20.59
C LEU A 25 -19.54 -0.61 -20.06
N ALA A 26 -18.98 0.26 -20.91
CA ALA A 26 -17.98 1.25 -20.47
C ALA A 26 -18.57 2.26 -19.49
N ILE A 27 -19.81 2.70 -19.73
CA ILE A 27 -20.55 3.56 -18.79
C ILE A 27 -20.87 2.80 -17.50
N TRP A 28 -21.19 1.50 -17.54
CA TRP A 28 -21.40 0.72 -16.32
C TRP A 28 -20.11 0.51 -15.51
N VAL A 29 -18.98 0.23 -16.16
CA VAL A 29 -17.66 0.15 -15.48
C VAL A 29 -17.31 1.50 -14.87
N SER A 30 -17.43 2.60 -15.61
CA SER A 30 -17.15 3.95 -15.08
C SER A 30 -18.16 4.44 -14.04
N ILE A 31 -19.45 4.05 -14.09
CA ILE A 31 -20.44 4.43 -13.07
C ILE A 31 -20.27 3.58 -11.80
N THR A 32 -19.86 2.32 -11.90
CA THR A 32 -19.49 1.52 -10.72
C THR A 32 -18.18 2.00 -10.11
N GLU A 33 -17.32 2.64 -10.90
CA GLU A 33 -16.10 3.31 -10.46
C GLU A 33 -16.37 4.71 -9.84
N MET A 34 -17.50 5.35 -10.21
CA MET A 34 -17.94 6.67 -9.72
C MET A 34 -18.97 6.63 -8.58
N ALA A 35 -19.66 5.51 -8.39
CA ALA A 35 -20.42 5.20 -7.19
C ALA A 35 -19.54 4.30 -6.32
N GLY A 36 -18.56 4.91 -5.65
CA GLY A 36 -17.58 4.19 -4.84
C GLY A 36 -18.31 3.26 -3.86
N TYR A 37 -18.24 1.95 -4.11
CA TYR A 37 -18.20 1.03 -2.99
C TYR A 37 -17.08 1.54 -2.10
N ALA A 38 -17.40 1.96 -0.88
CA ALA A 38 -16.40 2.44 0.07
C ALA A 38 -15.29 1.39 0.14
N ARG A 39 -14.12 1.70 -0.43
CA ARG A 39 -12.97 0.81 -0.32
C ARG A 39 -12.58 0.83 1.15
N TYR A 40 -12.36 -0.34 1.71
CA TYR A 40 -11.85 -0.48 3.06
C TYR A 40 -10.61 0.42 3.21
N THR A 41 -10.64 1.36 4.14
CA THR A 41 -9.64 2.41 4.32
C THR A 41 -8.78 2.08 5.52
N ALA A 42 -7.47 2.00 5.33
CA ALA A 42 -6.53 1.67 6.39
C ALA A 42 -5.54 2.83 6.58
N LEU A 43 -5.48 3.35 7.80
CA LEU A 43 -4.42 4.27 8.20
C LEU A 43 -3.15 3.46 8.54
N LEU A 44 -2.05 3.77 7.86
CA LEU A 44 -0.76 3.12 8.08
C LEU A 44 0.06 3.93 9.09
N ASP A 45 0.43 3.29 10.20
CA ASP A 45 1.27 3.85 11.24
C ASP A 45 2.76 3.94 10.81
N ALA A 46 3.54 4.83 11.43
CA ALA A 46 4.96 4.99 11.16
C ALA A 46 5.75 3.69 11.37
N CYS A 47 5.37 2.87 12.35
CA CYS A 47 6.04 1.61 12.64
C CYS A 47 5.91 0.55 11.53
N VAL A 48 4.91 0.65 10.64
CA VAL A 48 4.74 -0.25 9.49
C VAL A 48 5.25 0.35 8.17
N LEU A 49 5.39 1.69 8.12
CA LEU A 49 6.05 2.41 7.03
C LEU A 49 7.58 2.47 7.18
N PHE A 50 8.09 2.18 8.37
CA PHE A 50 9.52 2.11 8.65
C PHE A 50 10.21 0.91 7.94
N PRO A 51 9.81 -0.37 8.17
CA PRO A 51 10.49 -1.53 7.58
C PRO A 51 10.17 -1.66 6.09
N LEU A 52 11.19 -1.65 5.25
CA LEU A 52 11.03 -1.63 3.78
C LEU A 52 10.15 -2.77 3.25
N VAL A 53 10.31 -3.98 3.81
CA VAL A 53 9.61 -5.19 3.36
C VAL A 53 8.12 -5.10 3.69
N THR A 54 7.78 -4.67 4.90
CA THR A 54 6.39 -4.48 5.34
C THR A 54 5.71 -3.38 4.54
N THR A 55 6.40 -2.25 4.33
CA THR A 55 5.90 -1.15 3.51
C THR A 55 5.63 -1.59 2.07
N ASP A 56 6.57 -2.28 1.42
CA ASP A 56 6.40 -2.74 0.03
C ASP A 56 5.27 -3.77 -0.10
N ALA A 57 5.06 -4.64 0.90
CA ALA A 57 3.92 -5.55 0.93
C ALA A 57 2.57 -4.81 1.04
N LEU A 58 2.45 -3.87 1.99
CA LEU A 58 1.22 -3.08 2.19
C LEU A 58 0.91 -2.21 0.97
N LEU A 59 1.92 -1.52 0.42
CA LEU A 59 1.73 -0.67 -0.75
C LEU A 59 1.46 -1.48 -2.02
N SER A 60 2.04 -2.68 -2.16
CA SER A 60 1.72 -3.56 -3.29
C SER A 60 0.24 -3.97 -3.30
N LEU A 61 -0.31 -4.28 -2.12
CA LEU A 61 -1.74 -4.59 -1.98
C LEU A 61 -2.61 -3.35 -2.20
N ALA A 62 -2.23 -2.19 -1.67
CA ALA A 62 -2.96 -0.95 -1.86
C ALA A 62 -3.01 -0.52 -3.33
N THR A 63 -1.88 -0.57 -4.05
CA THR A 63 -1.81 -0.28 -5.49
C THR A 63 -2.60 -1.30 -6.33
N ALA A 64 -2.71 -2.55 -5.86
CA ALA A 64 -3.56 -3.57 -6.46
C ALA A 64 -5.06 -3.40 -6.13
N GLY A 65 -5.44 -2.40 -5.34
CA GLY A 65 -6.84 -2.03 -5.07
C GLY A 65 -7.49 -2.77 -3.90
N PHE A 66 -6.73 -3.50 -3.08
CA PHE A 66 -7.26 -4.24 -1.93
C PHE A 66 -7.83 -3.33 -0.84
N PHE A 67 -7.24 -2.16 -0.65
CA PHE A 67 -7.67 -1.17 0.34
C PHE A 67 -7.18 0.24 -0.06
N ALA A 68 -7.80 1.27 0.51
CA ALA A 68 -7.32 2.64 0.41
C ALA A 68 -6.32 2.91 1.55
N ALA A 69 -5.04 3.01 1.22
CA ALA A 69 -4.00 3.36 2.20
C ALA A 69 -4.03 4.86 2.50
N LYS A 70 -4.00 5.21 3.78
CA LYS A 70 -3.95 6.60 4.26
C LYS A 70 -2.81 6.78 5.27
N TRP A 71 -2.17 7.94 5.29
CA TRP A 71 -1.24 8.37 6.35
C TRP A 71 -1.13 9.91 6.38
N THR A 72 -0.35 10.46 7.31
CA THR A 72 -0.13 11.91 7.43
C THR A 72 1.32 12.29 7.17
N GLN A 73 1.58 13.57 6.89
CA GLN A 73 2.95 14.09 6.81
C GLN A 73 3.73 13.96 8.14
N LEU A 74 3.03 13.94 9.28
CA LEU A 74 3.64 13.71 10.58
C LEU A 74 4.15 12.27 10.68
N ILE A 75 3.32 11.29 10.30
CA ILE A 75 3.72 9.87 10.21
C ILE A 75 4.93 9.70 9.28
N GLU A 76 4.97 10.44 8.15
CA GLU A 76 6.15 10.43 7.28
C GLU A 76 7.41 10.93 7.98
N THR A 77 7.28 12.03 8.71
CA THR A 77 8.39 12.61 9.47
C THR A 77 8.91 11.62 10.52
N GLU A 78 8.03 10.89 11.18
CA GLU A 78 8.37 9.92 12.23
C GLU A 78 9.14 8.71 11.70
N TRP A 79 8.65 8.07 10.64
CA TRP A 79 9.36 6.90 10.09
C TRP A 79 10.68 7.32 9.44
N ILE A 80 10.75 8.51 8.82
CA ILE A 80 12.00 9.06 8.26
C ILE A 80 13.00 9.28 9.40
N ARG A 81 12.61 10.04 10.44
CA ARG A 81 13.48 10.33 11.60
C ARG A 81 14.00 9.04 12.23
N SER A 82 13.10 8.09 12.49
CA SER A 82 13.46 6.81 13.10
C SER A 82 14.47 6.03 12.25
N LEU A 83 14.35 6.10 10.91
CA LEU A 83 15.25 5.39 10.00
C LEU A 83 16.60 6.09 9.85
N GLU A 84 16.64 7.42 9.88
CA GLU A 84 17.90 8.17 9.92
C GLU A 84 18.66 7.96 11.24
N GLU A 85 17.95 7.81 12.36
CA GLU A 85 18.55 7.47 13.66
C GLU A 85 19.19 6.08 13.67
N GLN A 86 18.52 5.08 13.09
CA GLN A 86 19.06 3.71 13.01
C GLN A 86 20.11 3.53 11.89
N ARG A 87 20.02 4.33 10.83
CA ARG A 87 20.87 4.26 9.64
C ARG A 87 21.28 5.66 9.18
N PRO A 88 22.25 6.29 9.87
CA PRO A 88 22.73 7.62 9.49
C PRO A 88 23.28 7.72 8.05
N ASP A 89 23.70 6.60 7.46
CA ASP A 89 24.13 6.51 6.05
C ASP A 89 23.01 6.76 5.02
N LEU A 90 21.75 6.74 5.47
CA LEU A 90 20.57 7.00 4.65
C LEU A 90 20.07 8.44 4.74
N GLN A 91 20.69 9.29 5.56
CA GLN A 91 20.25 10.67 5.76
C GLN A 91 20.13 11.43 4.43
N GLY A 92 18.98 12.05 4.20
CA GLY A 92 18.68 12.77 2.95
C GLY A 92 18.40 11.90 1.72
N ARG A 93 18.47 10.56 1.83
CA ARG A 93 18.15 9.61 0.75
C ARG A 93 16.73 9.04 0.85
N LEU A 94 16.03 9.29 1.95
CA LEU A 94 14.70 8.76 2.22
C LEU A 94 13.56 9.58 1.57
N LEU A 95 13.84 10.82 1.15
CA LEU A 95 12.86 11.66 0.46
C LEU A 95 12.43 11.03 -0.87
N THR A 96 13.36 10.43 -1.62
CA THR A 96 13.04 9.69 -2.84
C THR A 96 12.10 8.52 -2.55
N ARG A 97 12.32 7.77 -1.46
CA ARG A 97 11.43 6.68 -1.04
C ARG A 97 10.03 7.22 -0.72
N ARG A 98 9.95 8.28 0.08
CA ARG A 98 8.70 8.96 0.43
C ARG A 98 7.95 9.40 -0.82
N ASP A 99 8.62 10.07 -1.75
CA ASP A 99 7.99 10.59 -2.96
C ASP A 99 7.46 9.46 -3.86
N SER A 100 8.19 8.35 -3.97
CA SER A 100 7.68 7.15 -4.65
C SER A 100 6.45 6.54 -3.97
N MET A 101 6.36 6.59 -2.63
CA MET A 101 5.16 6.11 -1.91
C MET A 101 3.94 6.98 -2.22
N ARG A 102 4.12 8.31 -2.26
CA ARG A 102 3.07 9.27 -2.62
C ARG A 102 2.61 9.12 -4.07
N GLU A 103 3.54 8.87 -4.99
CA GLU A 103 3.21 8.59 -6.40
C GLU A 103 2.42 7.29 -6.55
N ALA A 104 2.80 6.25 -5.80
CA ALA A 104 2.12 4.95 -5.84
C ALA A 104 0.69 5.00 -5.29
N ILE A 105 0.40 5.90 -4.34
CA ILE A 105 -0.90 6.06 -3.69
C ILE A 105 -1.34 7.53 -3.77
N PRO A 106 -1.99 7.98 -4.86
CA PRO A 106 -2.28 9.40 -5.05
C PRO A 106 -3.16 10.04 -3.97
N ASP A 107 -4.09 9.28 -3.39
CA ASP A 107 -5.02 9.74 -2.35
C ASP A 107 -4.55 9.29 -0.95
N TRP A 108 -3.26 9.37 -0.67
CA TRP A 108 -2.68 8.89 0.60
C TRP A 108 -2.93 9.82 1.79
N GLU A 109 -3.05 11.13 1.57
CA GLU A 109 -2.91 12.11 2.65
C GLU A 109 -4.22 12.30 3.44
N VAL A 110 -4.13 12.19 4.77
CA VAL A 110 -5.10 12.83 5.67
C VAL A 110 -4.56 14.19 6.07
N SER A 111 -5.23 15.25 5.62
CA SER A 111 -4.75 16.62 5.82
C SER A 111 -4.64 17.00 7.30
N GLU A 112 -3.59 17.75 7.66
CA GLU A 112 -3.36 18.24 9.02
C GLU A 112 -4.55 19.01 9.60
N ALA A 113 -5.18 19.86 8.79
CA ALA A 113 -6.35 20.63 9.19
C ALA A 113 -7.53 19.75 9.62
N ALA A 114 -7.62 18.52 9.11
CA ALA A 114 -8.72 17.60 9.44
C ALA A 114 -8.50 16.87 10.77
N TRP A 115 -7.26 16.48 11.10
CA TRP A 115 -6.99 15.64 12.28
C TRP A 115 -6.51 16.43 13.51
N THR A 116 -5.84 17.56 13.35
CA THR A 116 -5.31 18.35 14.48
C THR A 116 -6.38 18.74 15.51
N PRO A 117 -7.61 19.14 15.12
CA PRO A 117 -8.68 19.45 16.09
C PRO A 117 -9.11 18.25 16.96
N LEU A 118 -8.81 17.02 16.56
CA LEU A 118 -9.24 15.80 17.24
C LEU A 118 -8.24 15.27 18.28
N ILE A 119 -7.00 15.77 18.31
CA ILE A 119 -5.93 15.28 19.21
C ILE A 119 -6.35 15.34 20.69
N GLY A 120 -7.16 16.35 21.06
CA GLY A 120 -7.63 16.55 22.43
C GLY A 120 -8.86 15.72 22.82
N SER A 121 -9.44 14.95 21.90
CA SER A 121 -10.70 14.24 22.10
C SER A 121 -10.56 12.94 22.89
N PHE A 122 -9.35 12.43 23.07
CA PHE A 122 -9.06 11.15 23.73
C PHE A 122 -7.66 11.15 24.37
N ILE A 123 -7.45 10.20 25.27
CA ILE A 123 -6.17 10.00 25.97
C ILE A 123 -5.66 8.61 25.61
N LEU A 124 -4.51 8.54 24.95
CA LEU A 124 -3.82 7.29 24.68
C LEU A 124 -2.70 7.05 25.70
N PRO A 125 -2.26 5.78 25.89
CA PRO A 125 -1.10 5.46 26.71
C PRO A 125 0.15 6.23 26.31
N ASP A 126 0.40 6.36 25.01
CA ASP A 126 1.44 7.22 24.45
C ASP A 126 0.80 8.53 23.92
N PRO A 127 1.18 9.70 24.47
CA PRO A 127 0.70 10.98 23.98
C PRO A 127 1.07 11.28 22.52
N ASP A 128 2.16 10.71 22.01
CA ASP A 128 2.65 10.93 20.65
C ASP A 128 1.75 10.18 19.65
N ASP A 129 1.21 9.01 19.98
CA ASP A 129 0.31 8.24 19.10
C ASP A 129 -1.08 8.87 18.88
N ARG A 130 -1.41 9.96 19.59
CA ARG A 130 -2.72 10.62 19.46
C ARG A 130 -2.97 11.17 18.07
N HIS A 131 -1.94 11.61 17.34
CA HIS A 131 -2.13 12.08 15.97
C HIS A 131 -2.50 10.93 15.02
N VAL A 132 -2.05 9.70 15.29
CA VAL A 132 -2.37 8.53 14.47
C VAL A 132 -3.86 8.22 14.60
N LEU A 133 -4.39 8.13 15.83
CA LEU A 133 -5.83 7.92 16.03
C LEU A 133 -6.66 9.09 15.49
N ALA A 134 -6.21 10.33 15.70
CA ALA A 134 -6.89 11.51 15.17
C ALA A 134 -6.98 11.46 13.63
N ALA A 135 -5.89 11.06 12.97
CA ALA A 135 -5.83 10.92 11.52
C ALA A 135 -6.72 9.79 11.01
N ALA A 136 -6.81 8.66 11.72
CA ALA A 136 -7.72 7.58 11.36
C ALA A 136 -9.19 8.04 11.39
N ILE A 137 -9.57 8.79 12.44
CA ILE A 137 -10.92 9.33 12.57
C ILE A 137 -11.21 10.34 11.46
N ALA A 138 -10.32 11.31 11.25
CA ALA A 138 -10.49 12.35 10.23
C ALA A 138 -10.45 11.80 8.79
N GLY A 139 -9.69 10.74 8.57
CA GLY A 139 -9.58 10.06 7.28
C GLY A 139 -10.67 9.04 7.01
N HIS A 140 -11.64 8.88 7.92
CA HIS A 140 -12.68 7.84 7.85
C HIS A 140 -12.09 6.44 7.65
N ALA A 141 -10.99 6.14 8.34
CA ALA A 141 -10.36 4.84 8.27
C ALA A 141 -11.20 3.79 9.01
N ASP A 142 -11.31 2.61 8.41
CA ASP A 142 -11.90 1.42 9.03
C ASP A 142 -10.93 0.80 10.04
N CYS A 143 -9.61 0.97 9.83
CA CYS A 143 -8.60 0.49 10.77
C CYS A 143 -7.30 1.30 10.79
N ILE A 144 -6.53 1.10 11.86
CA ILE A 144 -5.11 1.45 11.96
C ILE A 144 -4.30 0.16 11.84
N VAL A 145 -3.36 0.14 10.90
CA VAL A 145 -2.40 -0.94 10.73
C VAL A 145 -1.13 -0.58 11.49
N THR A 146 -0.86 -1.29 12.58
CA THR A 146 0.26 -1.00 13.49
C THR A 146 0.79 -2.27 14.16
N SER A 147 2.10 -2.35 14.34
CA SER A 147 2.75 -3.36 15.19
C SER A 147 2.65 -3.03 16.68
N ASN A 148 2.34 -1.78 17.02
CA ASN A 148 2.34 -1.21 18.36
C ASN A 148 0.94 -1.21 19.00
N ARG A 149 0.20 -2.32 18.88
CA ARG A 149 -1.23 -2.40 19.26
C ARG A 149 -1.54 -2.02 20.72
N ARG A 150 -0.56 -2.07 21.62
CA ARG A 150 -0.72 -1.69 23.04
C ARG A 150 -0.93 -0.18 23.21
N ASP A 151 -0.46 0.62 22.26
CA ASP A 151 -0.55 2.08 22.30
C ASP A 151 -1.90 2.59 21.80
N PHE A 152 -2.71 1.68 21.24
CA PHE A 152 -4.09 1.91 20.82
C PHE A 152 -5.06 0.96 21.55
N PRO A 153 -5.46 1.26 22.79
CA PRO A 153 -6.42 0.42 23.52
C PRO A 153 -7.72 0.24 22.74
N VAL A 154 -8.14 -1.01 22.54
CA VAL A 154 -9.35 -1.36 21.77
C VAL A 154 -10.60 -0.65 22.31
N ALA A 155 -10.68 -0.49 23.63
CA ALA A 155 -11.80 0.21 24.28
C ALA A 155 -11.94 1.66 23.79
N ILE A 156 -10.84 2.33 23.43
CA ILE A 156 -10.85 3.71 22.94
C ILE A 156 -11.10 3.73 21.43
N ALA A 157 -10.33 2.94 20.66
CA ALA A 157 -10.43 2.95 19.20
C ALA A 157 -11.82 2.52 18.69
N SER A 158 -12.45 1.55 19.36
CA SER A 158 -13.78 1.05 18.98
C SER A 158 -14.91 2.06 19.21
N GLU A 159 -14.75 3.05 20.09
CA GLU A 159 -15.72 4.15 20.24
C GLU A 159 -15.86 4.98 18.97
N TYR A 160 -14.82 4.98 18.13
CA TYR A 160 -14.79 5.67 16.83
C TYR A 160 -14.96 4.72 15.64
N GLY A 161 -15.25 3.44 15.89
CA GLY A 161 -15.41 2.43 14.84
C GLY A 161 -14.09 2.01 14.18
N ILE A 162 -12.94 2.28 14.80
CA ILE A 162 -11.62 1.98 14.24
C ILE A 162 -11.10 0.66 14.80
N GLU A 163 -10.76 -0.28 13.92
CA GLU A 163 -10.07 -1.52 14.30
C GLU A 163 -8.56 -1.29 14.41
N ILE A 164 -7.89 -1.99 15.34
CA ILE A 164 -6.43 -1.96 15.47
C ILE A 164 -5.88 -3.31 14.99
N VAL A 165 -5.17 -3.31 13.87
CA VAL A 165 -4.79 -4.54 13.15
C VAL A 165 -3.26 -4.64 13.03
N ASP A 166 -2.73 -5.82 13.36
CA ASP A 166 -1.32 -6.16 13.12
C ASP A 166 -1.04 -6.27 11.61
N PRO A 167 0.12 -5.80 11.09
CA PRO A 167 0.40 -5.81 9.66
C PRO A 167 0.39 -7.19 9.00
N ASP A 168 0.89 -8.23 9.68
CA ASP A 168 0.87 -9.60 9.14
C ASP A 168 -0.56 -10.11 9.07
N ARG A 169 -1.35 -9.87 10.13
CA ARG A 169 -2.77 -10.21 10.13
C ARG A 169 -3.54 -9.45 9.04
N PHE A 170 -3.25 -8.16 8.87
CA PHE A 170 -3.90 -7.32 7.87
C PHE A 170 -3.64 -7.85 6.46
N ILE A 171 -2.39 -8.16 6.12
CA ILE A 171 -2.00 -8.74 4.82
C ILE A 171 -2.72 -10.08 4.59
N ILE A 172 -2.81 -10.94 5.59
CA ILE A 172 -3.53 -12.21 5.49
C ILE A 172 -5.03 -12.00 5.25
N ASN A 173 -5.66 -11.04 5.94
CA ASN A 173 -7.06 -10.73 5.69
C ASN A 173 -7.27 -10.31 4.22
N GLN A 174 -6.38 -9.47 3.66
CA GLN A 174 -6.45 -9.10 2.24
C GLN A 174 -6.24 -10.30 1.32
N TRP A 175 -5.29 -11.17 1.65
CA TRP A 175 -5.03 -12.39 0.90
C TRP A 175 -6.23 -13.34 0.88
N ASP A 176 -6.94 -13.46 2.00
CA ASP A 176 -8.13 -14.33 2.11
C ASP A 176 -9.35 -13.75 1.38
N LEU A 177 -9.41 -12.42 1.20
CA LEU A 177 -10.46 -11.77 0.41
C LEU A 177 -10.31 -12.04 -1.09
N ASP A 178 -9.09 -11.93 -1.63
CA ASP A 178 -8.77 -12.31 -3.01
C ASP A 178 -7.35 -12.87 -3.10
N SER A 179 -7.25 -14.20 -3.01
CA SER A 179 -5.96 -14.88 -3.03
C SER A 179 -5.24 -14.77 -4.37
N LEU A 180 -5.96 -14.74 -5.50
CA LEU A 180 -5.33 -14.64 -6.81
C LEU A 180 -4.77 -13.22 -7.05
N GLY A 181 -5.53 -12.19 -6.68
CA GLY A 181 -5.07 -10.81 -6.73
C GLY A 181 -3.88 -10.58 -5.78
N ALA A 182 -3.94 -11.11 -4.56
CA ALA A 182 -2.86 -10.96 -3.58
C ALA A 182 -1.60 -11.66 -4.06
N MET A 183 -1.70 -12.91 -4.53
CA MET A 183 -0.57 -13.62 -5.14
C MET A 183 0.04 -12.85 -6.31
N THR A 184 -0.80 -12.25 -7.16
CA THR A 184 -0.33 -11.43 -8.28
C THR A 184 0.45 -10.21 -7.78
N ALA A 185 -0.06 -9.52 -6.76
CA ALA A 185 0.62 -8.38 -6.14
C ALA A 185 1.98 -8.78 -5.55
N PHE A 186 2.05 -9.91 -4.82
CA PHE A 186 3.30 -10.42 -4.25
C PHE A 186 4.29 -10.94 -5.30
N LYS A 187 3.81 -11.51 -6.41
CA LYS A 187 4.67 -11.87 -7.55
C LYS A 187 5.31 -10.64 -8.19
N GLN A 188 4.53 -9.57 -8.39
CA GLN A 188 5.04 -8.31 -8.90
C GLN A 188 6.00 -7.65 -7.90
N MET A 189 5.68 -7.68 -6.60
CA MET A 189 6.57 -7.22 -5.52
C MET A 189 7.93 -7.92 -5.61
N ARG A 190 7.96 -9.26 -5.69
CA ARG A 190 9.19 -10.04 -5.82
C ARG A 190 9.98 -9.66 -7.07
N ALA A 191 9.32 -9.46 -8.21
CA ALA A 191 9.96 -9.08 -9.48
C ALA A 191 10.63 -7.70 -9.45
N ARG A 192 10.16 -6.78 -8.59
CA ARG A 192 10.75 -5.42 -8.43
C ARG A 192 11.91 -5.37 -7.44
N ARG A 193 12.20 -6.45 -6.71
CA ARG A 193 13.30 -6.48 -5.73
C ARG A 193 14.65 -6.38 -6.43
N ARG A 194 15.65 -5.87 -5.73
CA ARG A 194 17.05 -5.73 -6.23
C ARG A 194 17.66 -7.04 -6.74
N LYS A 195 17.22 -8.19 -6.21
CA LYS A 195 17.64 -9.54 -6.63
C LYS A 195 16.40 -10.36 -6.99
N PRO A 196 15.81 -10.14 -8.17
CA PRO A 196 14.54 -10.78 -8.55
C PRO A 196 14.68 -12.30 -8.73
N GLU A 197 15.87 -12.78 -9.08
CA GLU A 197 16.25 -14.20 -9.13
C GLU A 197 16.44 -14.89 -7.76
N SER A 198 16.12 -14.23 -6.64
CA SER A 198 16.05 -14.90 -5.33
C SER A 198 14.93 -15.96 -5.32
N THR A 199 15.14 -17.07 -4.61
CA THR A 199 14.14 -18.15 -4.54
C THR A 199 12.88 -17.71 -3.79
N VAL A 200 11.79 -18.45 -3.94
CA VAL A 200 10.57 -18.18 -3.14
C VAL A 200 10.85 -18.30 -1.64
N GLU A 201 11.67 -19.27 -1.23
CA GLU A 201 12.06 -19.43 0.17
C GLU A 201 12.91 -18.24 0.67
N ASP A 202 13.85 -17.72 -0.14
CA ASP A 202 14.59 -16.51 0.22
C ASP A 202 13.66 -15.31 0.43
N PHE A 203 12.58 -15.24 -0.36
CA PHE A 203 11.57 -14.18 -0.21
C PHE A 203 10.74 -14.37 1.06
N ALA A 204 10.22 -15.57 1.30
CA ALA A 204 9.47 -15.92 2.50
C ALA A 204 10.30 -15.64 3.77
N GLN A 205 11.58 -16.03 3.79
CA GLN A 205 12.46 -15.79 4.92
C GLN A 205 12.69 -14.29 5.20
N VAL A 206 12.70 -13.44 4.17
CA VAL A 206 12.81 -11.99 4.37
C VAL A 206 11.52 -11.40 4.94
N LEU A 207 10.35 -11.88 4.50
CA LEU A 207 9.05 -11.49 5.07
C LEU A 207 8.97 -11.88 6.55
N GLU A 208 9.33 -13.12 6.88
CA GLU A 208 9.32 -13.65 8.24
C GLU A 208 10.23 -12.84 9.18
N ARG A 209 11.47 -12.55 8.75
CA ARG A 209 12.40 -11.69 9.52
C ARG A 209 11.92 -10.25 9.68
N SER A 210 11.01 -9.80 8.82
CA SER A 210 10.42 -8.46 8.87
C SER A 210 9.13 -8.41 9.71
N GLY A 211 8.82 -9.49 10.44
CA GLY A 211 7.63 -9.57 11.29
C GLY A 211 6.37 -10.03 10.56
N LEU A 212 6.50 -10.66 9.38
CA LEU A 212 5.37 -11.17 8.59
C LEU A 212 5.39 -12.71 8.47
N PRO A 213 5.37 -13.47 9.58
CA PRO A 213 5.52 -14.94 9.55
C PRO A 213 4.35 -15.66 8.86
N SER A 214 3.12 -15.19 9.02
CA SER A 214 1.94 -15.80 8.38
C SER A 214 1.95 -15.54 6.89
N THR A 215 2.29 -14.32 6.48
CA THR A 215 2.49 -13.95 5.07
C THR A 215 3.60 -14.80 4.45
N ALA A 216 4.72 -14.97 5.16
CA ALA A 216 5.81 -15.85 4.72
C ALA A 216 5.32 -17.29 4.51
N GLN A 217 4.50 -17.81 5.42
CA GLN A 217 3.91 -19.14 5.25
C GLN A 217 3.00 -19.22 4.02
N ARG A 218 2.15 -18.23 3.76
CA ARG A 218 1.33 -18.18 2.53
C ARG A 218 2.17 -18.18 1.26
N ILE A 219 3.30 -17.48 1.27
CA ILE A 219 4.24 -17.46 0.14
C ILE A 219 4.85 -18.85 -0.09
N ARG A 220 5.20 -19.58 0.97
CA ARG A 220 5.68 -20.97 0.86
C ARG A 220 4.61 -21.91 0.32
N ASP A 221 3.39 -21.79 0.83
CA ASP A 221 2.27 -22.63 0.39
C ASP A 221 1.93 -22.38 -1.10
N ALA A 222 2.17 -21.16 -1.59
CA ALA A 222 1.96 -20.76 -2.98
C ALA A 222 3.24 -20.84 -3.85
N ALA A 223 4.30 -21.52 -3.40
CA ALA A 223 5.61 -21.44 -4.03
C ALA A 223 5.64 -21.87 -5.50
N ASP A 224 4.85 -22.88 -5.88
CA ASP A 224 4.77 -23.34 -7.27
C ASP A 224 4.08 -22.34 -8.22
N LEU A 225 3.45 -21.30 -7.66
CA LEU A 225 2.66 -20.30 -8.40
C LEU A 225 3.36 -18.93 -8.47
N LEU A 226 4.42 -18.71 -7.67
CA LEU A 226 5.11 -17.42 -7.46
C LEU A 226 6.52 -17.36 -8.05
#